data_AF-A0A2V7L716-F1
#
_entry.id   AF-A0A2V7L716-F1
#
_cell.length_a   1.000
_cell.length_b   1.000
_cell.length_c   1.000
_cell.angle_alpha   90.00
_cell.angle_beta   90.00
_cell.angle_gamma   90.00
#
_symmetry.space_group_name_H-M   'P 1'
#
loop_
_entity.id
_entity.type
_entity.pdbx_description
1 polymer ?
#
loop_
_entity_poly.entity_id
_entity_poly.type
_entity_poly.pdbx_seq_one_letter_code
_entity_poly.pdbx_strand_id
1 'polypeptide(L)' 'MPVELRLTYAGGATENARLPVEIWFQGGRYAYVRKVPAEVVKVEVDPDQHFPDVRRENNVWTKR' A
#
# COMPACT_ATOMS: atom_id res chain seq x y z
N MET A 1 -8.60 9.50 -6.82
CA MET A 1 -7.38 8.74 -7.14
C MET A 1 -7.51 7.35 -6.55
N PRO A 2 -7.32 6.25 -7.29
CA PRO A 2 -7.17 4.95 -6.64
C PRO A 2 -5.87 4.92 -5.81
N VAL A 3 -5.80 4.05 -4.81
CA VAL A 3 -4.55 3.82 -4.07
C VAL A 3 -4.00 2.46 -4.47
N GLU A 4 -2.82 2.45 -5.08
CA GLU A 4 -2.10 1.24 -5.48
C GLU A 4 -1.10 0.88 -4.39
N LEU A 5 -1.18 -0.35 -3.89
CA LEU A 5 -0.35 -0.87 -2.82
C LEU A 5 0.43 -2.09 -3.31
N ARG A 6 1.70 -2.20 -2.93
CA ARG A 6 2.48 -3.45 -3.03
C ARG A 6 2.82 -3.95 -1.65
N LEU A 7 2.39 -5.16 -1.35
CA LEU A 7 2.72 -5.89 -0.14
C LEU A 7 3.89 -6.82 -0.45
N THR A 8 4.94 -6.77 0.35
CA THR A 8 6.05 -7.74 0.31
C THR A 8 5.98 -8.63 1.55
N TYR A 9 6.02 -9.94 1.34
CA TYR A 9 5.97 -10.95 2.38
C TYR A 9 7.37 -11.37 2.85
N ALA A 10 7.46 -11.95 4.05
CA ALA A 10 8.73 -12.41 4.62
C ALA A 10 9.49 -13.40 3.71
N GLY A 11 8.78 -14.17 2.88
CA GLY A 11 9.37 -15.08 1.89
C GLY A 11 9.79 -14.40 0.57
N GLY A 12 9.73 -13.07 0.47
CA GLY A 12 10.09 -12.31 -0.73
C GLY A 12 9.00 -12.21 -1.80
N ALA A 13 7.93 -12.99 -1.68
CA ALA A 13 6.77 -12.87 -2.58
C ALA A 13 6.12 -11.49 -2.44
N THR A 14 5.57 -10.97 -3.54
CA THR A 14 4.89 -9.68 -3.58
C THR A 14 3.47 -9.81 -4.10
N GLU A 15 2.56 -8.98 -3.59
CA GLU A 15 1.18 -8.89 -4.07
C GLU A 15 0.77 -7.42 -4.22
N ASN A 16 0.09 -7.11 -5.33
CA ASN A 16 -0.47 -5.79 -5.56
C ASN A 16 -1.94 -5.75 -5.12
N ALA A 17 -2.33 -4.69 -4.42
CA ALA A 17 -3.71 -4.41 -4.05
C ALA A 17 -4.09 -3.01 -4.55
N ARG A 18 -5.30 -2.87 -5.09
CA ARG A 18 -5.83 -1.59 -5.55
C ARG A 18 -7.06 -1.22 -4.74
N LEU A 19 -6.96 -0.14 -3.97
CA LEU A 19 -8.10 0.42 -3.27
C LEU A 19 -8.83 1.38 -4.21
N PRO A 20 -10.17 1.30 -4.27
CA PRO A 20 -10.97 2.09 -5.19
C PRO A 20 -11.06 3.54 -4.71
N VAL A 21 -11.52 4.46 -5.57
CA VAL A 21 -11.50 5.91 -5.26
C VAL A 21 -12.46 6.30 -4.12
N GLU A 22 -13.43 5.46 -3.83
CA GLU A 22 -14.47 5.64 -2.83
C GLU A 22 -13.90 5.67 -1.41
N ILE A 23 -12.70 5.13 -1.17
CA ILE A 23 -12.06 5.18 0.15
C ILE A 23 -11.85 6.63 0.63
N TRP A 24 -11.68 7.58 -0.30
CA TRP A 24 -11.46 8.99 0.02
C TRP A 24 -12.73 9.66 0.58
N PHE A 25 -13.91 9.07 0.34
CA PHE A 25 -15.15 9.56 0.96
C PHE A 25 -15.18 9.32 2.47
N GLN A 26 -14.31 8.47 3.00
CA GLN A 26 -14.15 8.25 4.44
C GLN A 26 -13.22 9.27 5.10
N GLY A 27 -12.71 10.26 4.34
CA GLY A 27 -11.84 11.33 4.82
C GLY A 27 -10.36 10.98 4.72
N GLY A 28 -9.53 11.67 5.51
CA GLY A 28 -8.07 11.56 5.46
C GLY A 28 -7.48 10.32 6.15
N ARG A 29 -8.32 9.43 6.69
CA ARG A 29 -7.90 8.16 7.31
C ARG A 29 -8.80 7.04 6.83
N TYR A 30 -8.18 5.96 6.37
CA TYR A 30 -8.86 4.77 5.92
C TYR A 30 -8.14 3.53 6.46
N ALA A 31 -8.89 2.57 7.00
CA ALA A 31 -8.34 1.32 7.52
C ALA A 31 -8.64 0.19 6.53
N TYR A 32 -7.59 -0.41 5.97
CA TYR A 32 -7.69 -1.57 5.09
C TYR A 32 -7.33 -2.84 5.86
N VAL A 33 -8.33 -3.69 6.11
CA VAL A 33 -8.17 -4.96 6.83
C VAL A 33 -8.44 -6.12 5.87
N ARG A 34 -7.47 -7.01 5.72
CA ARG A 34 -7.61 -8.23 4.91
C ARG A 34 -6.84 -9.39 5.52
N LYS A 35 -7.25 -10.61 5.18
CA LYS A 35 -6.44 -11.80 5.43
C LYS A 35 -5.26 -11.81 4.47
N VAL A 36 -4.09 -12.17 4.97
CA VAL A 36 -2.86 -12.33 4.18
C VAL A 36 -2.35 -13.76 4.35
N PRO A 37 -1.73 -14.34 3.30
CA PRO A 37 -1.24 -15.71 3.35
C PRO A 37 0.04 -15.86 4.19
N ALA A 38 0.77 -14.78 4.40
CA ALA A 38 2.03 -14.74 5.11
C ALA A 38 2.25 -13.38 5.79
N GLU A 39 3.27 -13.31 6.63
CA GLU A 39 3.68 -12.08 7.29
C GLU A 39 4.15 -11.02 6.28
N VAL A 40 3.57 -9.81 6.38
CA VAL A 40 3.94 -8.66 5.56
C VAL A 40 5.12 -7.94 6.21
N VAL A 41 6.20 -7.76 5.46
CA VAL A 41 7.44 -7.11 5.92
C VAL A 41 7.65 -5.72 5.31
N LYS A 42 7.01 -5.43 4.17
CA LYS A 42 7.07 -4.12 3.53
C LYS A 42 5.73 -3.81 2.85
N VAL A 43 5.30 -2.56 2.92
CA VAL A 43 4.15 -2.04 2.18
C VAL A 43 4.58 -0.76 1.47
N GLU A 44 4.25 -0.65 0.20
CA GLU A 44 4.57 0.51 -0.63
C GLU A 44 3.30 1.06 -1.29
N VAL A 45 3.07 2.36 -1.15
CA VAL A 45 2.04 3.09 -1.90
C VAL A 45 2.65 3.59 -3.21
N ASP A 46 1.90 3.47 -4.31
CA ASP A 46 2.34 3.86 -5.66
C ASP A 46 3.72 3.26 -6.04
N PRO A 47 3.87 1.93 -5.99
CA PRO A 47 5.16 1.27 -6.23
C PRO A 47 5.69 1.51 -7.66
N ASP A 48 4.79 1.73 -8.62
CA ASP A 48 5.11 1.93 -10.04
C ASP A 48 5.20 3.42 -10.41
N GLN A 49 5.09 4.31 -9.41
CA GLN A 49 5.32 5.75 -9.53
C GLN A 49 4.40 6.48 -10.51
N HIS A 50 3.14 6.05 -10.62
CA HIS A 50 2.15 6.65 -11.51
C HIS A 50 1.70 8.04 -11.06
N PHE A 51 1.87 8.38 -9.77
CA PHE A 51 1.40 9.66 -9.24
C PHE A 51 2.56 10.65 -9.00
N PRO A 52 2.33 11.95 -9.23
CA PRO A 52 3.32 12.99 -8.93
C PRO A 52 3.37 13.24 -7.42
N ASP A 53 4.20 12.46 -6.71
CA ASP A 53 4.47 12.62 -5.27
C ASP A 53 5.89 13.15 -5.04
N VAL A 54 5.98 14.24 -4.28
CA VAL A 54 7.24 14.92 -3.95
C VAL A 54 7.99 14.21 -2.82
N ARG A 55 7.29 13.53 -1.91
CA ARG A 55 7.86 12.95 -0.67
C ARG A 55 7.69 11.43 -0.62
N ARG A 56 8.17 10.72 -1.63
CA ARG A 56 7.97 9.27 -1.76
C ARG A 56 8.50 8.45 -0.59
N GLU A 57 9.42 8.97 0.21
CA GLU A 57 9.93 8.25 1.38
C GLU A 57 8.82 7.89 2.40
N ASN A 58 7.73 8.67 2.45
CA ASN A 58 6.62 8.40 3.37
C ASN A 58 5.62 7.35 2.84
N ASN A 59 5.77 6.91 1.59
CA ASN A 59 4.92 5.89 0.97
C ASN A 59 5.36 4.47 1.31
N VAL A 60 6.48 4.32 2.01
CA VAL A 60 7.06 3.02 2.36
C VAL A 60 6.92 2.80 3.85
N TRP A 61 6.24 1.71 4.20
CA TRP A 61 6.30 1.12 5.53
C TRP A 61 7.14 -0.15 5.48
N THR A 62 8.01 -0.34 6.47
CA THR A 62 8.80 -1.56 6.65
C THR A 62 8.64 -2.04 8.08
N LYS A 63 8.43 -3.34 8.25
CA LYS A 63 8.37 -3.97 9.56
C LYS A 63 9.74 -3.83 10.23
N ARG A 64 9.75 -3.33 11.46
CA ARG A 64 10.93 -3.27 12.32
C ARG A 64 10.96 -4.46 13.27
#